data_AF-A0A536AM00-F1
#
_entry.id   AF-A0A536AM00-F1
#
_cell.length_a   1.000
_cell.length_b   1.000
_cell.length_c   1.000
_cell.angle_alpha   90.00
_cell.angle_beta   90.00
_cell.angle_gamma   90.00
#
_symmetry.space_group_name_H-M   'P 1'
#
loop_
_entity.id
_entity.type
_entity.pdbx_description
1 polymer ?
#
loop_
_entity_poly.entity_id
_entity_poly.type
_entity_poly.pdbx_seq_one_letter_code
_entity_poly.pdbx_strand_id
1 'polypeptide(L)'
;MQPFARLDPATVDAIALVAANLCLIGFIWIVVRSLAVKDWQLIALIALLCVSFAPTLTEVQNRNFQVLLLLISGLLLLAWRRGDRWWAGVALGLGLAIKLVEAPLLVLGLWGRRWWFVTLGLGTWAVLWLLAVPRLLPEYLFQVLPNFGRGSGEEMNIAPLGAVARLIHPESLYLQGRGVDTPVLALTATISLAVFAVTAWRLRGQASSSCCSCR
;
A
#
# COMPACT_ATOMS: atom_id res chain seq x y z
N MET A 1 -12.45 -18.20 12.51
CA MET A 1 -11.61 -19.37 12.21
C MET A 1 -10.47 -18.93 11.32
N GLN A 2 -9.26 -18.81 11.87
CA GLN A 2 -8.09 -18.47 11.07
C GLN A 2 -7.70 -19.68 10.20
N PRO A 3 -7.42 -19.50 8.90
CA PRO A 3 -7.14 -20.60 7.97
C PRO A 3 -5.90 -21.43 8.36
N PHE A 4 -5.05 -20.92 9.25
CA PHE A 4 -3.82 -21.57 9.70
C PHE A 4 -3.85 -22.05 11.16
N ALA A 5 -5.01 -22.02 11.83
CA ALA A 5 -5.13 -22.37 13.27
C ALA A 5 -4.71 -23.81 13.63
N ARG A 6 -4.48 -24.68 12.63
CA ARG A 6 -4.05 -26.07 12.81
C ARG A 6 -2.55 -26.29 12.57
N LEU A 7 -1.83 -25.27 12.11
CA LEU A 7 -0.40 -25.35 11.83
C LEU A 7 0.39 -24.81 13.01
N ASP A 8 1.56 -25.39 13.23
CA ASP A 8 2.52 -24.88 14.19
C ASP A 8 2.95 -23.44 13.80
N PRO A 9 2.92 -22.46 14.74
CA PRO A 9 3.28 -21.08 14.45
C PRO A 9 4.66 -20.93 13.79
N ALA A 10 5.67 -21.69 14.22
CA ALA A 10 7.01 -21.62 13.63
C ALA A 10 7.02 -22.06 12.15
N THR A 11 6.14 -23.01 11.79
CA THR A 11 5.97 -23.45 10.41
C THR A 11 5.29 -22.38 9.56
N VAL A 12 4.24 -21.73 10.08
CA VAL A 12 3.56 -20.61 9.38
C VAL A 12 4.54 -19.46 9.15
N ASP A 13 5.38 -19.17 10.14
CA ASP A 13 6.38 -18.12 10.08
C ASP A 13 7.46 -18.39 9.04
N ALA A 14 7.97 -19.62 8.99
CA ALA A 14 8.93 -20.04 7.99
C ALA A 14 8.34 -19.92 6.58
N ILE A 15 7.10 -20.37 6.37
CA ILE A 15 6.40 -20.27 5.09
C ILE A 15 6.23 -18.80 4.68
N ALA A 16 5.78 -17.94 5.58
CA ALA A 16 5.58 -16.52 5.31
C ALA A 16 6.90 -15.82 4.93
N LEU A 17 7.99 -16.11 5.65
CA LEU A 17 9.31 -15.56 5.35
C LEU A 17 9.83 -16.02 3.99
N VAL A 18 9.69 -17.31 3.66
CA VAL A 18 10.07 -17.84 2.34
C VAL A 18 9.23 -17.17 1.25
N ALA A 19 7.92 -17.07 1.43
CA ALA A 19 7.04 -16.42 0.47
C ALA A 19 7.38 -14.94 0.25
N ALA A 20 7.69 -14.19 1.32
CA ALA A 20 8.11 -12.79 1.23
C ALA A 20 9.41 -12.64 0.42
N ASN A 21 10.42 -13.48 0.69
CA ASN A 21 11.67 -13.47 -0.07
C ASN A 21 11.46 -13.81 -1.55
N LEU A 22 10.62 -14.80 -1.85
CA LEU A 22 10.27 -15.13 -3.24
C LEU A 22 9.55 -13.98 -3.95
N CYS A 23 8.67 -13.26 -3.25
CA CYS A 23 8.02 -12.07 -3.80
C CYS A 23 9.04 -10.96 -4.10
N LEU A 24 10.00 -10.72 -3.20
CA LEU A 24 11.05 -9.73 -3.40
C LEU A 24 11.97 -10.10 -4.59
N ILE A 25 12.39 -11.37 -4.67
CA ILE A 25 13.20 -11.86 -5.80
C ILE A 25 12.43 -11.70 -7.12
N GLY A 26 11.15 -12.08 -7.12
CA GLY A 26 10.28 -11.93 -8.28
C GLY A 26 10.15 -10.46 -8.71
N PHE A 27 9.95 -9.55 -7.75
CA PHE A 27 9.89 -8.11 -8.01
C PHE A 27 11.17 -7.59 -8.67
N ILE A 28 12.34 -7.85 -8.07
CA ILE A 28 13.64 -7.40 -8.59
C ILE A 28 13.84 -7.94 -10.01
N TRP A 29 13.58 -9.23 -10.22
CA TRP A 29 13.72 -9.87 -11.53
C TRP A 29 12.83 -9.21 -12.60
N ILE A 30 11.56 -8.96 -12.26
CA ILE A 30 10.61 -8.30 -13.18
C ILE A 30 11.06 -6.88 -13.48
N VAL A 31 11.49 -6.10 -12.48
CA VAL A 31 11.93 -4.71 -12.67
C VAL A 31 13.16 -4.65 -13.57
N VAL A 32 14.20 -5.42 -13.24
CA VAL A 32 15.44 -5.51 -14.04
C VAL A 32 15.12 -5.85 -15.49
N ARG A 33 14.23 -6.82 -15.72
CA ARG A 33 13.85 -7.25 -17.07
C ARG A 33 12.96 -6.24 -17.78
N SER A 34 12.07 -5.56 -17.07
CA SER A 34 11.17 -4.53 -17.63
C SER A 34 11.92 -3.26 -18.06
N LEU A 35 12.96 -2.92 -17.31
CA LEU A 35 13.88 -1.81 -17.59
C LEU A 35 14.97 -2.19 -18.60
N ALA A 36 15.05 -3.46 -19.03
CA ALA A 36 16.03 -3.98 -19.98
C ALA A 36 17.49 -3.69 -19.56
N VAL A 37 17.77 -3.74 -18.26
CA VAL A 37 19.13 -3.56 -17.72
C VAL A 37 20.00 -4.75 -18.15
N LYS A 38 21.12 -4.45 -18.82
CA LYS A 38 22.06 -5.48 -19.33
C LYS A 38 23.35 -5.59 -18.52
N ASP A 39 23.70 -4.53 -17.80
CA ASP A 39 24.93 -4.46 -17.01
C ASP A 39 24.77 -5.22 -15.69
N TRP A 40 25.62 -6.21 -15.46
CA TRP A 40 25.57 -7.04 -14.26
C TRP A 40 25.89 -6.25 -12.99
N GLN A 41 26.75 -5.22 -13.06
CA GLN A 41 27.11 -4.37 -11.92
C GLN A 41 25.90 -3.54 -11.48
N LEU A 42 25.17 -3.01 -12.46
CA LEU A 42 23.94 -2.27 -12.20
C LEU A 42 22.83 -3.18 -11.67
N ILE A 43 22.71 -4.42 -12.18
CA ILE A 43 21.79 -5.43 -11.64
C ILE A 43 22.13 -5.74 -10.18
N ALA A 44 23.41 -5.97 -9.87
CA ALA A 44 23.87 -6.23 -8.52
C ALA A 44 23.58 -5.03 -7.59
N LEU A 45 23.82 -3.80 -8.06
CA LEU A 45 23.51 -2.58 -7.32
C LEU A 45 22.01 -2.44 -7.03
N ILE A 46 21.15 -2.69 -8.02
CA ILE A 46 19.68 -2.67 -7.82
C ILE A 46 19.26 -3.71 -6.79
N ALA A 47 19.78 -4.94 -6.88
CA ALA A 47 19.46 -5.99 -5.93
C ALA A 47 19.92 -5.62 -4.51
N LEU A 48 21.16 -5.13 -4.37
CA LEU A 48 21.71 -4.68 -3.09
C LEU A 48 20.90 -3.51 -2.52
N LEU A 49 20.50 -2.54 -3.34
CA LEU A 49 19.69 -1.41 -2.90
C LEU A 49 18.31 -1.89 -2.43
N CYS A 50 17.63 -2.75 -3.20
CA CYS A 50 16.32 -3.27 -2.83
C CYS A 50 16.35 -4.07 -1.52
N VAL A 51 17.38 -4.91 -1.31
CA VAL A 51 17.51 -5.73 -0.09
C VAL A 51 17.98 -4.90 1.12
N SER A 52 18.89 -3.95 0.90
CA SER A 52 19.47 -3.13 1.97
C SER A 52 18.59 -1.94 2.38
N PHE A 53 17.56 -1.59 1.60
CA PHE A 53 16.69 -0.48 1.93
C PHE A 53 15.83 -0.83 3.14
N ALA A 54 15.95 -0.04 4.23
CA ALA A 54 15.32 -0.34 5.51
C ALA A 54 13.81 -0.63 5.41
N PRO A 55 12.99 0.13 4.66
CA PRO A 55 11.60 -0.23 4.43
C PRO A 55 11.41 -1.63 3.85
N THR A 56 12.20 -2.08 2.87
CA THR A 56 12.05 -3.43 2.31
C THR A 56 12.45 -4.50 3.31
N LEU A 57 13.57 -4.29 4.02
CA LEU A 57 14.09 -5.24 4.99
C LEU A 57 13.13 -5.43 6.16
N THR A 58 12.61 -4.34 6.71
CA THR A 58 11.63 -4.35 7.79
C THR A 58 10.34 -5.04 7.36
N GLU A 59 9.86 -4.81 6.14
CA GLU A 59 8.64 -5.45 5.64
C GLU A 59 8.81 -6.98 5.45
N VAL A 60 9.99 -7.45 5.05
CA VAL A 60 10.31 -8.89 4.98
C VAL A 60 10.41 -9.50 6.38
N GLN A 61 11.09 -8.84 7.32
CA GLN A 61 11.22 -9.29 8.71
C GLN A 61 9.86 -9.35 9.42
N ASN A 62 9.02 -8.34 9.19
CA ASN A 62 7.68 -8.22 9.74
C ASN A 62 6.64 -9.05 8.99
N ARG A 63 7.06 -9.80 7.94
CA ARG A 63 6.19 -10.68 7.15
C ARG A 63 4.96 -9.94 6.60
N ASN A 64 5.15 -8.68 6.23
CA ASN A 64 4.06 -7.80 5.83
C ASN A 64 3.71 -7.99 4.36
N PHE A 65 2.44 -7.80 4.02
CA PHE A 65 1.92 -7.94 2.66
C PHE A 65 2.44 -6.87 1.70
N GLN A 66 3.18 -5.86 2.17
CA GLN A 66 3.78 -4.85 1.30
C GLN A 66 4.82 -5.44 0.35
N VAL A 67 5.49 -6.53 0.71
CA VAL A 67 6.41 -7.24 -0.18
C VAL A 67 5.66 -7.93 -1.33
N LEU A 68 4.46 -8.44 -1.06
CA LEU A 68 3.56 -8.95 -2.11
C LEU A 68 3.07 -7.81 -3.02
N LEU A 69 2.75 -6.66 -2.44
CA LEU A 69 2.38 -5.48 -3.23
C LEU A 69 3.52 -5.02 -4.14
N LEU A 70 4.78 -5.02 -3.66
CA LEU A 70 5.95 -4.74 -4.51
C LEU A 70 5.98 -5.66 -5.73
N LEU A 71 5.81 -6.97 -5.54
CA LEU A 71 5.71 -7.93 -6.65
C LEU A 71 4.58 -7.56 -7.62
N ILE A 72 3.40 -7.22 -7.10
CA ILE A 72 2.26 -6.78 -7.90
C ILE A 72 2.62 -5.51 -8.67
N SER A 73 3.25 -4.50 -8.06
CA SER A 73 3.68 -3.28 -8.75
C SER A 73 4.67 -3.59 -9.88
N GLY A 74 5.59 -4.55 -9.67
CA GLY A 74 6.49 -5.05 -10.71
C GLY A 74 5.73 -5.68 -11.88
N LEU A 75 4.75 -6.53 -11.59
CA LEU A 75 3.86 -7.11 -12.61
C LEU A 75 3.08 -6.03 -13.36
N LEU A 76 2.54 -5.03 -12.67
CA LEU A 76 1.83 -3.90 -13.27
C LEU A 76 2.75 -3.11 -14.21
N LEU A 77 4.00 -2.84 -13.81
CA LEU A 77 5.01 -2.20 -14.67
C LEU A 77 5.28 -3.03 -15.93
N LEU A 78 5.44 -4.35 -15.79
CA LEU A 78 5.66 -5.25 -16.91
C LEU A 78 4.47 -5.23 -17.88
N ALA A 79 3.25 -5.25 -17.35
CA ALA A 79 2.04 -5.17 -18.14
C ALA A 79 1.92 -3.82 -18.85
N TRP A 80 2.27 -2.75 -18.14
CA TRP A 80 2.23 -1.39 -18.67
C TRP A 80 3.13 -1.24 -19.90
N ARG A 81 4.31 -1.86 -19.85
CA ARG A 81 5.28 -1.94 -20.97
C ARG A 81 4.79 -2.82 -22.13
N ARG A 82 3.99 -3.86 -21.85
CA ARG A 82 3.50 -4.83 -22.84
C ARG A 82 2.13 -4.51 -23.46
N GLY A 83 1.55 -3.35 -23.13
CA GLY A 83 0.30 -2.85 -23.70
C GLY A 83 -0.96 -3.50 -23.12
N ASP A 84 -1.43 -3.00 -21.97
CA ASP A 84 -2.78 -3.20 -21.40
C ASP A 84 -3.33 -4.62 -21.45
N ARG A 85 -2.56 -5.56 -20.93
CA ARG A 85 -3.00 -6.94 -20.79
C ARG A 85 -4.10 -7.04 -19.73
N TRP A 86 -5.10 -7.87 -19.99
CA TRP A 86 -6.24 -8.09 -19.07
C TRP A 86 -5.79 -8.48 -17.65
N TRP A 87 -4.74 -9.28 -17.52
CA TRP A 87 -4.21 -9.71 -16.22
C TRP A 87 -3.65 -8.55 -15.39
N ALA A 88 -3.28 -7.45 -16.03
CA ALA A 88 -2.81 -6.25 -15.36
C ALA A 88 -3.93 -5.57 -14.56
N GLY A 89 -5.14 -5.54 -15.12
CA GLY A 89 -6.32 -5.07 -14.39
C GLY A 89 -6.64 -5.99 -13.22
N VAL A 90 -6.60 -7.32 -13.41
CA VAL A 90 -6.81 -8.27 -12.29
C VAL A 90 -5.76 -8.07 -11.19
N ALA A 91 -4.48 -7.93 -11.54
CA ALA A 91 -3.41 -7.68 -10.58
C ALA A 91 -3.60 -6.34 -9.83
N LEU A 92 -4.06 -5.29 -10.53
CA LEU A 92 -4.38 -4.00 -9.93
C LEU A 92 -5.52 -4.14 -8.92
N GLY A 93 -6.59 -4.84 -9.29
CA GLY A 93 -7.74 -5.07 -8.40
C GLY A 93 -7.36 -5.87 -7.15
N LEU A 94 -6.48 -6.87 -7.30
CA LEU A 94 -5.91 -7.61 -6.17
C LEU A 94 -5.06 -6.70 -5.26
N GLY A 95 -4.18 -5.88 -5.85
CA GLY A 95 -3.37 -4.91 -5.11
C GLY A 95 -4.24 -3.93 -4.32
N LEU A 96 -5.26 -3.35 -4.96
CA LEU A 96 -6.24 -2.46 -4.32
C LEU A 96 -7.01 -3.12 -3.17
N ALA A 97 -7.36 -4.41 -3.32
CA ALA A 97 -8.07 -5.15 -2.29
C ALA A 97 -7.19 -5.41 -1.06
N ILE A 98 -5.88 -5.58 -1.26
CA ILE A 98 -4.91 -5.75 -0.17
C ILE A 98 -4.62 -4.40 0.49
N LYS A 99 -4.29 -3.37 -0.30
CA LYS A 99 -3.92 -2.03 0.20
C LYS A 99 -4.18 -0.98 -0.88
N LEU A 100 -4.82 0.12 -0.50
CA LEU A 100 -5.17 1.22 -1.42
C LEU A 100 -3.96 2.00 -1.97
N VAL A 101 -2.73 1.60 -1.63
CA VAL A 101 -1.49 2.25 -2.11
C VAL A 101 -1.36 2.22 -3.64
N GLU A 102 -2.01 1.25 -4.31
CA GLU A 102 -2.00 1.11 -5.78
C GLU A 102 -3.04 2.00 -6.50
N ALA A 103 -3.87 2.75 -5.77
CA ALA A 103 -4.89 3.63 -6.34
C ALA A 103 -4.35 4.70 -7.32
N PRO A 104 -3.16 5.29 -7.12
CA PRO A 104 -2.57 6.20 -8.11
C PRO A 104 -2.38 5.55 -9.49
N LEU A 105 -2.09 4.25 -9.57
CA LEU A 105 -1.97 3.54 -10.85
C LEU A 105 -3.33 3.37 -11.53
N LEU A 106 -4.41 3.20 -10.78
CA LEU A 106 -5.77 3.21 -11.32
C LEU A 106 -6.10 4.57 -11.94
N VAL A 107 -5.76 5.67 -11.25
CA VAL A 107 -5.92 7.04 -11.76
C VAL A 107 -5.07 7.27 -13.00
N LEU A 108 -3.83 6.78 -13.01
CA LEU A 108 -2.97 6.83 -14.19
C LEU A 108 -3.57 6.04 -15.36
N GLY A 109 -4.19 4.89 -15.09
CA GLY A 109 -4.92 4.11 -16.09
C GLY A 109 -6.10 4.88 -16.69
N LEU A 110 -6.87 5.59 -15.86
CA LEU A 110 -7.95 6.48 -16.31
C LEU A 110 -7.41 7.62 -17.18
N TRP A 111 -6.35 8.30 -16.73
CA TRP A 111 -5.70 9.38 -17.47
C TRP A 111 -5.15 8.90 -18.82
N GLY A 112 -4.47 7.75 -18.82
CA GLY A 112 -3.94 7.10 -20.00
C GLY A 112 -5.01 6.44 -20.89
N ARG A 113 -6.29 6.57 -20.55
CA ARG A 113 -7.44 5.97 -21.27
C ARG A 113 -7.33 4.45 -21.44
N ARG A 114 -6.71 3.77 -20.49
CA ARG A 114 -6.48 2.32 -20.49
C ARG A 114 -7.68 1.60 -19.88
N TRP A 115 -8.82 1.65 -20.56
CA TRP A 115 -10.12 1.23 -20.00
C TRP A 115 -10.17 -0.23 -19.55
N TRP A 116 -9.51 -1.15 -20.26
CA TRP A 116 -9.43 -2.55 -19.83
C TRP A 116 -8.70 -2.74 -18.50
N PHE A 117 -7.61 -1.99 -18.30
CA PHE A 117 -6.85 -1.99 -17.06
C PHE A 117 -7.70 -1.50 -15.88
N VAL A 118 -8.44 -0.40 -16.09
CA VAL A 118 -9.29 0.21 -15.07
C VAL A 118 -10.52 -0.65 -14.75
N THR A 119 -11.26 -1.07 -15.77
CA THR A 119 -12.52 -1.81 -15.59
C THR A 119 -12.29 -3.17 -14.95
N LEU A 120 -11.26 -3.91 -15.37
CA LEU A 120 -10.89 -5.17 -14.72
C LEU A 120 -10.32 -4.94 -13.32
N GLY A 121 -9.55 -3.86 -13.10
CA GLY A 121 -9.09 -3.50 -11.75
C GLY A 121 -10.22 -3.24 -10.78
N LEU A 122 -11.17 -2.38 -11.16
CA LEU A 122 -12.37 -2.10 -10.37
C LEU A 122 -13.25 -3.34 -10.22
N GLY A 123 -13.43 -4.12 -11.28
CA GLY A 123 -14.22 -5.35 -11.26
C GLY A 123 -13.65 -6.39 -10.30
N THR A 124 -12.35 -6.68 -10.40
CA THR A 124 -11.69 -7.62 -9.48
C THR A 124 -11.71 -7.10 -8.04
N TRP A 125 -11.42 -5.82 -7.82
CA TRP A 125 -11.52 -5.20 -6.49
C TRP A 125 -12.93 -5.34 -5.89
N ALA A 126 -13.95 -5.01 -6.67
CA ALA A 126 -15.35 -5.09 -6.25
C ALA A 126 -15.77 -6.53 -5.94
N VAL A 127 -15.42 -7.50 -6.78
CA VAL A 127 -15.72 -8.92 -6.54
C VAL A 127 -15.07 -9.40 -5.23
N LEU A 128 -13.79 -9.09 -5.01
CA LEU A 128 -13.10 -9.47 -3.77
C LEU A 128 -13.74 -8.82 -2.54
N TRP A 129 -14.10 -7.54 -2.63
CA TRP A 129 -14.82 -6.85 -1.58
C TRP A 129 -16.21 -7.44 -1.32
N LEU A 130 -16.98 -7.77 -2.36
CA LEU A 130 -18.30 -8.40 -2.20
C LEU A 130 -18.22 -9.77 -1.54
N LEU A 131 -17.10 -10.49 -1.68
CA LEU A 131 -16.87 -11.76 -0.98
C LEU A 131 -16.46 -11.55 0.48
N ALA A 132 -15.60 -10.56 0.73
CA ALA A 132 -15.00 -10.33 2.04
C ALA A 132 -15.90 -9.51 2.99
N VAL A 133 -16.47 -8.41 2.49
CA VAL A 133 -17.21 -7.41 3.28
C VAL A 133 -18.43 -8.00 3.97
N PRO A 134 -19.34 -8.75 3.32
CA PRO A 134 -20.53 -9.26 4.01
C PRO A 134 -20.19 -10.12 5.24
N ARG A 135 -19.05 -10.83 5.18
CA ARG A 135 -18.58 -11.69 6.26
C ARG A 135 -17.86 -10.92 7.37
N LEU A 136 -17.06 -9.92 7.00
CA LEU A 136 -16.18 -9.20 7.92
C LEU A 136 -16.75 -7.88 8.42
N LEU A 137 -17.78 -7.33 7.76
CA LEU A 137 -18.38 -6.03 8.09
C LEU A 137 -19.00 -6.01 9.50
N PRO A 138 -19.76 -7.02 9.96
CA PRO A 138 -20.29 -7.01 11.32
C PRO A 138 -19.17 -7.00 12.37
N GLU A 139 -18.16 -7.86 12.19
CA GLU A 139 -16.98 -7.91 13.06
C GLU A 139 -16.24 -6.57 13.05
N TYR A 140 -16.06 -5.98 11.87
CA TYR A 140 -15.44 -4.67 11.74
C TYR A 140 -16.24 -3.58 12.46
N LEU A 141 -17.55 -3.47 12.23
CA LEU A 141 -18.38 -2.41 12.81
C LEU A 141 -18.55 -2.53 14.33
N PHE A 142 -18.61 -3.75 14.86
CA PHE A 142 -18.92 -3.97 16.28
C PHE A 142 -17.72 -4.32 17.15
N GLN A 143 -16.61 -4.77 16.57
CA GLN A 143 -15.40 -5.16 17.34
C GLN A 143 -14.18 -4.32 16.96
N VAL A 144 -13.97 -3.99 15.69
CA VAL A 144 -12.77 -3.27 15.24
C VAL A 144 -12.96 -1.77 15.34
N LEU A 145 -14.03 -1.23 14.76
CA LEU A 145 -14.32 0.21 14.70
C LEU A 145 -14.51 0.86 16.08
N PRO A 146 -15.20 0.25 17.06
CA PRO A 146 -15.32 0.83 18.40
C PRO A 146 -14.02 0.79 19.22
N ASN A 147 -13.08 -0.07 18.81
CA ASN A 147 -11.76 -0.21 19.43
C ASN A 147 -10.64 0.42 18.60
N PHE A 148 -10.97 1.06 17.47
CA PHE A 148 -10.02 1.72 16.58
C PHE A 148 -9.35 2.87 17.34
N GLY A 149 -8.04 2.80 17.54
CA GLY A 149 -7.28 3.81 18.28
C GLY A 149 -7.15 3.58 19.80
N ARG A 150 -7.84 2.58 20.37
CA ARG A 150 -7.52 2.09 21.72
C ARG A 150 -6.22 1.30 21.63
N GLY A 151 -5.19 1.72 22.35
CA GLY A 151 -3.82 1.23 22.17
C GLY A 151 -3.74 -0.29 22.23
N SER A 152 -3.29 -0.92 21.14
CA SER A 152 -3.03 -2.35 21.09
C SER A 152 -1.65 -2.73 21.66
N GLY A 153 -0.87 -1.76 22.16
CA GLY A 153 0.52 -1.96 22.58
C GLY A 153 1.49 -2.22 21.43
N GLU A 154 1.03 -2.18 20.18
CA GLU A 154 1.82 -2.44 18.98
C GLU A 154 2.45 -1.16 18.40
N GLU A 155 3.55 -1.32 17.65
CA GLU A 155 4.23 -0.22 16.97
C GLU A 155 3.25 0.63 16.14
N MET A 156 3.07 1.89 16.55
CA MET A 156 2.36 2.85 15.72
C MET A 156 3.18 3.07 14.45
N ASN A 157 2.64 2.58 13.33
CA ASN A 157 3.16 2.82 11.98
C ASN A 157 3.59 4.29 11.83
N ILE A 158 4.72 4.52 11.16
CA ILE A 158 5.23 5.85 10.78
C ILE A 158 4.27 6.47 9.74
N ALA A 159 3.10 6.86 10.20
CA ALA A 159 2.08 7.59 9.47
C ALA A 159 2.01 9.01 10.04
N PRO A 160 1.41 9.99 9.34
CA PRO A 160 1.21 11.34 9.87
C PRO A 160 0.55 11.33 11.26
N LEU A 161 -0.38 10.40 11.49
CA LEU A 161 -0.99 10.16 12.80
C LEU A 161 0.03 9.72 13.87
N GLY A 162 0.97 8.85 13.50
CA GLY A 162 2.05 8.42 14.38
C GLY A 162 3.02 9.55 14.74
N ALA A 163 3.30 10.45 13.80
CA ALA A 163 4.13 11.62 14.06
C ALA A 163 3.45 12.63 15.01
N VAL A 164 2.16 12.92 14.79
CA VAL A 164 1.38 13.81 15.68
C VAL A 164 1.22 13.18 17.06
N ALA A 165 0.98 11.88 17.13
CA ALA A 165 0.90 11.16 18.40
C ALA A 165 2.21 11.22 19.18
N ARG A 166 3.37 11.04 18.53
CA ARG A 166 4.69 11.15 19.21
C ARG A 166 5.03 12.56 19.69
N LEU A 167 4.48 13.59 19.04
CA LEU A 167 4.65 14.97 19.46
C LEU A 167 3.89 15.26 20.78
N ILE A 168 2.71 14.65 20.95
CA ILE A 168 1.83 14.89 22.09
C ILE A 168 2.06 13.85 23.21
N HIS A 169 2.44 12.63 22.83
CA HIS A 169 2.70 11.48 23.68
C HIS A 169 4.10 10.93 23.38
N PRO A 170 5.18 11.58 23.84
CA PRO A 170 6.55 11.14 23.57
C PRO A 170 6.85 9.72 24.10
N GLU A 171 6.11 9.24 25.10
CA GLU A 171 6.14 7.86 25.60
C GLU A 171 5.77 6.80 24.54
N SER A 172 5.04 7.19 23.50
CA SER A 172 4.71 6.31 22.36
C SER A 172 5.92 5.95 21.49
N LEU A 173 7.06 6.64 21.63
CA LEU A 173 8.33 6.30 20.96
C LEU A 173 8.93 4.99 21.48
N TYR A 174 8.62 4.61 22.72
CA TYR A 174 9.23 3.47 23.41
C TYR A 174 8.24 2.31 23.63
N LEU A 175 7.20 2.19 22.80
CA LEU A 175 6.17 1.15 22.90
C LEU A 175 5.34 1.18 24.21
N GLN A 176 5.34 2.31 24.94
CA GLN A 176 4.63 2.47 26.21
C GLN A 176 3.44 3.45 26.10
N GLY A 177 2.62 3.31 25.06
CA GLY A 177 1.50 4.22 24.78
C GLY A 177 0.11 3.61 25.06
N ARG A 178 -0.79 4.40 25.67
CA ARG A 178 -2.21 4.04 25.92
C ARG A 178 -3.10 4.02 24.67
N GLY A 179 -2.53 4.27 23.49
CA GLY A 179 -3.26 4.45 22.23
C GLY A 179 -3.20 5.88 21.72
N VAL A 180 -4.05 6.20 20.75
CA VAL A 180 -4.14 7.53 20.15
C VAL A 180 -5.38 8.21 20.71
N ASP A 181 -5.19 9.20 21.57
CA ASP A 181 -6.29 9.92 22.20
C ASP A 181 -7.13 10.70 21.17
N THR A 182 -8.43 10.87 21.45
CA THR A 182 -9.38 11.67 20.65
C THR A 182 -8.82 13.02 20.17
N PRO A 183 -8.12 13.84 20.99
CA PRO A 183 -7.48 15.07 20.53
C PRO A 183 -6.43 14.86 19.43
N VAL A 184 -5.63 13.80 19.49
CA VAL A 184 -4.60 13.48 18.49
C VAL A 184 -5.26 13.08 17.16
N LEU A 185 -6.35 12.31 17.22
CA LEU A 185 -7.16 11.97 16.05
C LEU A 185 -7.78 13.23 15.42
N ALA A 186 -8.40 14.09 16.22
CA ALA A 186 -9.02 15.33 15.77
C ALA A 186 -7.99 16.29 15.12
N LEU A 187 -6.83 16.45 15.75
CA LEU A 187 -5.74 17.25 15.21
C LEU A 187 -5.23 16.70 13.88
N THR A 188 -4.98 15.39 13.81
CA THR A 188 -4.52 14.74 12.58
C THR A 188 -5.55 14.87 11.46
N ALA A 189 -6.84 14.66 11.75
CA ALA A 189 -7.91 14.86 10.78
C ALA A 189 -7.97 16.31 10.28
N THR A 190 -7.78 17.27 11.18
CA THR A 190 -7.75 18.70 10.84
C THR A 190 -6.56 19.03 9.92
N ILE A 191 -5.36 18.50 10.23
CA ILE A 191 -4.18 18.67 9.38
C ILE A 191 -4.41 18.03 8.01
N SER A 192 -4.94 16.81 7.95
CA SER A 192 -5.25 16.13 6.69
C SER A 192 -6.27 16.91 5.85
N LEU A 193 -7.34 17.43 6.47
CA LEU A 193 -8.34 18.27 5.81
C LEU A 193 -7.74 19.59 5.30
N ALA A 194 -6.89 20.24 6.09
CA ALA A 194 -6.21 21.47 5.69
C ALA A 194 -5.27 21.24 4.51
N VAL A 195 -4.45 20.19 4.55
CA VAL A 195 -3.57 19.80 3.44
C VAL A 195 -4.38 19.49 2.18
N PHE A 196 -5.48 18.74 2.31
CA PHE A 196 -6.38 18.46 1.20
C PHE A 196 -6.98 19.74 0.61
N ALA A 197 -7.50 20.64 1.46
CA ALA A 197 -8.09 21.90 1.02
C ALA A 197 -7.08 22.81 0.31
N VAL A 198 -5.86 22.94 0.86
CA VAL A 198 -4.77 23.72 0.24
C VAL A 198 -4.36 23.11 -1.10
N THR A 199 -4.23 21.79 -1.16
CA THR A 199 -3.89 21.06 -2.39
C THR A 199 -4.98 21.26 -3.45
N ALA A 200 -6.25 21.08 -3.09
CA ALA A 200 -7.38 21.30 -3.98
C ALA A 200 -7.46 22.76 -4.46
N TRP A 201 -7.21 23.74 -3.59
CA TRP A 201 -7.18 25.16 -3.94
C TRP A 201 -6.03 25.47 -4.92
N ARG A 202 -4.83 24.94 -4.67
CA ARG A 202 -3.67 25.11 -5.57
C ARG A 202 -3.91 24.49 -6.94
N LEU A 203 -4.49 23.29 -7.01
CA LEU A 203 -4.81 22.62 -8.27
C LEU A 203 -5.91 23.35 -9.05
N ARG A 204 -6.92 23.92 -8.37
CA ARG A 204 -7.93 24.79 -9.00
C ARG A 204 -7.31 26.04 -9.62
N GLY A 205 -6.37 26.68 -8.92
CA GLY A 205 -5.67 27.87 -9.42
C GLY A 205 -4.86 27.63 -10.70
N GLN A 206 -4.25 26.45 -10.84
CA GLN A 206 -3.48 26.05 -12.02
C GLN A 206 -4.36 25.72 -13.24
N ALA A 207 -5.56 25.15 -13.01
CA ALA A 207 -6.53 24.90 -14.07
C ALA A 207 -7.12 26.21 -14.63
N SER A 208 -7.28 27.24 -13.79
CA SER A 208 -7.74 28.56 -14.23
C SER A 208 -6.67 29.37 -14.97
N SER A 209 -5.38 29.21 -14.65
CA SER A 209 -4.30 29.96 -15.33
C SER A 209 -3.90 29.39 -16.69
N SER A 210 -4.10 28.08 -16.90
CA SER A 210 -3.81 27.42 -18.18
C SER A 210 -4.85 27.71 -19.27
N CYS A 211 -6.04 28.19 -18.92
CA CYS A 211 -7.07 28.62 -19.88
C CYS A 211 -6.81 30.04 -20.42
N CYS A 212 -6.05 30.89 -19.72
CA CYS A 212 -5.73 32.25 -20.14
C CYS A 212 -4.42 32.38 -20.94
N SER A 213 -3.63 31.30 -21.10
CA SER A 213 -2.37 31.30 -21.87
C SER A 213 -2.53 30.88 -23.34
N CYS A 214 -3.76 30.68 -23.81
CA CYS A 214 -4.08 30.53 -25.23
C CYS A 214 -4.80 31.79 -25.72
N ARG A 215 -4.06 32.89 -25.87
CA ARG A 215 -4.41 34.01 -26.75
C ARG A 215 -3.14 34.56 -27.37
#